data_AF-A0A397EXY0-F1
#
_entry.id   AF-A0A397EXY0-F1
#
_cell.length_a   1.000
_cell.length_b   1.000
_cell.length_c   1.000
_cell.angle_alpha   90.00
_cell.angle_beta   90.00
_cell.angle_gamma   90.00
#
_symmetry.space_group_name_H-M   'P 1'
#
loop_
_entity.id
_entity.type
_entity.pdbx_description
1 polymer ?
#
loop_
_entity_poly.entity_id
_entity_poly.type
_entity_poly.pdbx_seq_one_letter_code
_entity_poly.pdbx_strand_id
1 'polypeptide(L)' 'EFEITPEIEFFVLACDGLWDTITSQEAVTHVREKLLQNLSMKDISYSLADLAIRSGSLDNVSVVVTLLQDRSSIT' A
#
# COMPACT_ATOMS: atom_id res chain seq x y z
N GLU A 1 -12.63 -3.40 -17.87
CA GLU A 1 -11.70 -2.27 -17.98
C GLU A 1 -11.89 -1.41 -16.73
N PHE A 2 -10.80 -0.96 -16.11
CA PHE A 2 -10.86 -0.10 -14.94
C PHE A 2 -10.28 1.26 -15.33
N GLU A 3 -11.09 2.30 -15.25
CA GLU A 3 -10.70 3.65 -15.62
C GLU A 3 -9.98 4.31 -14.44
N ILE A 4 -8.80 4.88 -14.71
CA ILE A 4 -8.08 5.65 -13.69
C ILE A 4 -8.66 7.06 -13.68
N THR A 5 -9.42 7.37 -12.64
CA THR A 5 -10.04 8.68 -12.44
C THR A 5 -9.24 9.54 -11.44
N PRO A 6 -9.42 10.87 -11.42
CA PRO A 6 -8.72 11.76 -10.48
C PRO A 6 -8.99 11.47 -8.99
N GLU A 7 -10.10 10.81 -8.67
CA GLU A 7 -10.45 10.42 -7.30
C GLU A 7 -9.59 9.25 -6.78
N ILE A 8 -8.85 8.58 -7.66
CA ILE A 8 -7.96 7.47 -7.30
C ILE A 8 -6.60 8.04 -6.92
N GLU A 9 -6.33 8.05 -5.61
CA GLU A 9 -5.14 8.70 -5.04
C GLU A 9 -3.86 7.88 -5.27
N PHE A 10 -3.92 6.56 -5.09
CA PHE A 10 -2.80 5.64 -5.18
C PHE A 10 -3.26 4.23 -5.53
N PHE A 11 -2.33 3.35 -5.88
CA PHE A 11 -2.59 1.91 -5.93
C PHE A 11 -1.52 1.10 -5.21
N VAL A 12 -1.93 -0.11 -4.80
CA VAL A 12 -1.06 -1.13 -4.19
C VAL A 12 -1.05 -2.33 -5.11
N LEU A 13 0.14 -2.80 -5.47
CA LEU A 13 0.35 -4.06 -6.17
C LEU A 13 1.26 -4.94 -5.32
N ALA A 14 0.85 -6.17 -5.04
CA ALA A 14 1.62 -7.10 -4.23
C ALA A 14 1.33 -8.55 -4.62
N CYS A 15 2.26 -9.46 -4.27
CA CYS A 15 2.03 -10.90 -4.36
C CYS A 15 1.08 -11.40 -3.25
N ASP A 16 0.63 -12.64 -3.40
CA ASP A 16 -0.17 -13.40 -2.42
C ASP A 16 0.45 -13.42 -1.02
N GLY A 17 1.78 -13.46 -0.89
CA GLY A 17 2.45 -13.33 0.41
C GLY A 17 2.03 -12.09 1.24
N LEU A 18 1.53 -11.01 0.62
CA LEU A 18 0.86 -9.92 1.34
C LEU A 18 -0.60 -10.26 1.64
N TRP A 19 -1.34 -10.65 0.60
CA TRP A 19 -2.81 -10.77 0.63
C TRP A 19 -3.31 -11.99 1.41
N ASP A 20 -2.46 -12.96 1.71
CA ASP A 20 -2.75 -14.12 2.56
C ASP A 20 -2.98 -13.72 4.03
N THR A 21 -2.40 -12.60 4.47
CA THR A 21 -2.50 -12.15 5.87
C THR A 21 -3.08 -10.75 6.04
N ILE A 22 -3.09 -9.93 4.98
CA ILE A 22 -3.58 -8.56 5.01
C ILE A 22 -4.74 -8.40 4.02
N THR A 23 -5.87 -7.91 4.51
CA THR A 23 -7.02 -7.59 3.65
C THR A 23 -6.74 -6.34 2.80
N SER A 24 -7.42 -6.22 1.67
CA SER A 24 -7.30 -5.03 0.80
C SER A 24 -7.59 -3.72 1.54
N GLN A 25 -8.59 -3.72 2.43
CA GLN A 25 -8.95 -2.55 3.22
C GLN A 25 -7.88 -2.21 4.27
N GLU A 26 -7.27 -3.21 4.94
CA GLU A 26 -6.15 -2.96 5.87
C GLU A 26 -4.94 -2.37 5.15
N ALA A 27 -4.61 -2.88 3.96
CA ALA A 27 -3.52 -2.32 3.15
C ALA A 27 -3.78 -0.86 2.76
N VAL A 28 -4.99 -0.54 2.30
CA VAL A 28 -5.39 0.84 1.95
C VAL A 28 -5.31 1.77 3.17
N THR A 29 -5.85 1.33 4.31
CA THR A 29 -5.82 2.10 5.57
C THR A 29 -4.38 2.36 6.01
N HIS A 30 -3.53 1.33 6.00
CA HIS A 30 -2.12 1.44 6.37
C HIS A 30 -1.37 2.42 5.46
N VAL A 31 -1.56 2.33 4.15
CA VAL A 31 -0.94 3.27 3.19
C VAL A 31 -1.41 4.70 3.49
N ARG A 32 -2.71 4.93 3.68
CA ARG A 32 -3.26 6.27 3.97
C ARG A 32 -2.71 6.86 5.27
N GLU A 33 -2.63 6.08 6.34
CA GLU A 33 -2.05 6.54 7.61
C GLU A 33 -0.58 6.94 7.47
N LYS A 34 0.22 6.16 6.74
CA LYS A 34 1.64 6.47 6.52
C LYS A 34 1.84 7.64 5.55
N LEU A 35 0.96 7.81 4.58
CA LEU A 35 0.95 8.98 3.69
C LEU A 35 0.77 10.28 4.49
N LEU A 36 -0.22 10.31 5.40
CA LEU A 36 -0.50 11.43 6.30
C LEU A 36 0.65 11.74 7.27
N GLN A 37 1.49 10.74 7.57
CA GLN A 37 2.71 10.90 8.35
C GLN A 37 3.91 11.39 7.52
N ASN A 38 3.72 11.77 6.26
CA ASN A 38 4.76 12.24 5.35
C ASN A 38 5.87 11.22 5.02
N LEU A 39 5.57 9.92 5.09
CA LEU A 39 6.52 8.88 4.66
C LEU A 39 6.64 8.82 3.13
N SER A 40 7.82 8.39 2.67
CA SER A 40 8.07 8.14 1.25
C SER A 40 7.38 6.85 0.78
N MET A 41 7.04 6.73 -0.51
CA MET A 41 6.40 5.51 -1.03
C MET A 41 7.22 4.25 -0.76
N LYS A 42 8.54 4.38 -0.75
CA LYS A 42 9.47 3.29 -0.43
C LYS A 42 9.32 2.83 1.03
N ASP A 43 9.23 3.78 1.96
CA ASP A 43 9.05 3.44 3.38
C ASP A 43 7.67 2.84 3.64
N ILE A 44 6.65 3.33 2.92
CA ILE A 44 5.29 2.80 3.00
C ILE A 44 5.22 1.37 2.47
N SER A 45 5.80 1.09 1.29
CA SER A 45 5.80 -0.26 0.73
C SER A 45 6.57 -1.24 1.61
N TYR A 46 7.71 -0.83 2.16
CA TYR A 46 8.46 -1.62 3.15
C TYR A 46 7.62 -1.88 4.40
N SER A 47 6.98 -0.85 4.96
CA SER A 47 6.15 -0.97 6.15
C SER A 47 4.96 -1.90 5.95
N LEU A 48 4.37 -1.92 4.75
CA LEU A 48 3.25 -2.80 4.41
C LEU A 48 3.72 -4.26 4.24
N ALA A 49 4.88 -4.50 3.63
CA ALA A 49 5.47 -5.82 3.55
C ALA A 49 5.80 -6.38 4.95
N ASP A 50 6.40 -5.55 5.79
CA ASP A 50 6.76 -5.86 7.18
C ASP A 50 5.51 -6.10 8.06
N LEU A 51 4.38 -5.44 7.75
CA LEU A 51 3.10 -5.75 8.37
C LEU A 51 2.64 -7.18 8.06
N ALA A 52 2.67 -7.61 6.80
CA ALA A 52 2.27 -8.98 6.44
C ALA A 52 3.16 -10.06 7.07
N ILE A 53 4.48 -9.82 7.15
CA ILE A 53 5.42 -10.72 7.83
C ILE A 53 5.05 -10.85 9.32
N ARG A 54 4.80 -9.72 10.00
CA ARG A 54 4.36 -9.75 11.41
C ARG A 54 2.98 -10.38 11.62
N SER A 55 2.10 -10.26 10.63
CA SER A 55 0.78 -10.91 10.62
C SER A 55 0.85 -12.40 10.30
N GLY A 56 2.05 -12.98 10.15
CA GLY A 56 2.27 -14.41 10.02
C GLY A 56 2.41 -14.91 8.59
N SER A 57 2.72 -14.04 7.63
CA SER A 57 3.03 -14.49 6.27
C SER A 57 4.26 -15.40 6.28
N LEU A 58 4.14 -16.54 5.60
CA LEU A 58 5.19 -17.56 5.49
C LEU A 58 5.80 -17.61 4.08
N ASP A 59 5.42 -16.69 3.20
CA ASP A 59 5.89 -16.62 1.82
C ASP A 59 6.77 -15.38 1.58
N ASN A 60 7.33 -15.27 0.38
CA ASN A 60 7.98 -14.07 -0.10
C ASN A 60 6.96 -12.94 -0.23
N VAL A 61 7.30 -11.77 0.30
CA VAL A 61 6.43 -10.58 0.27
C VAL A 61 7.07 -9.51 -0.61
N SER A 62 6.39 -9.16 -1.69
CA SER A 62 6.77 -8.07 -2.61
C SER A 62 5.61 -7.08 -2.71
N VAL A 63 5.91 -5.79 -2.53
CA VAL A 63 4.90 -4.71 -2.51
C VAL A 63 5.40 -3.51 -3.31
N VAL A 64 4.53 -3.00 -4.19
CA VAL A 64 4.66 -1.72 -4.88
C VAL A 64 3.50 -0.83 -4.43
N VAL A 65 3.84 0.38 -3.98
CA VAL A 65 2.88 1.44 -3.69
C VAL A 65 3.29 2.66 -4.51
N THR A 66 2.35 3.25 -5.25
CA THR A 66 2.61 4.48 -5.97
C THR A 66 1.39 5.38 -5.95
N LEU A 67 1.66 6.68 -5.89
CA LEU A 67 0.65 7.70 -6.09
C LEU A 67 0.24 7.74 -7.57
N LEU A 68 -1.02 8.03 -7.81
CA LEU A 68 -1.58 8.31 -9.13
C LEU A 68 -1.89 9.80 -9.29
N GLN A 69 -2.00 10.54 -8.18
CA GLN A 69 -2.13 12.00 -8.13
C GLN A 69 -0.89 12.64 -7.50
N ASP A 70 -0.76 13.96 -7.67
CA ASP A 70 0.27 14.72 -6.96
C ASP A 70 0.04 14.64 -5.44
N ARG A 71 1.12 14.50 -4.68
CA ARG A 71 1.06 14.34 -3.21
C ARG A 71 0.33 15.52 -2.56
N SER A 72 0.48 16.73 -3.09
CA SER A 72 -0.21 17.95 -2.62
C SER A 72 -1.73 17.92 -2.78
N SER A 73 -2.27 16.99 -3.58
CA SER A 73 -3.71 16.80 -3.73
C SER A 73 -4.29 15.82 -2.72
N ILE A 74 -3.44 15.09 -1.98
CA ILE A 74 -3.82 14.02 -1.03
C ILE A 74 -3.62 14.46 0.42
N THR A 75 -2.52 15.18 0.70
CA THR A 75 -2.18 15.75 2.02
C THR A 75 -2.46 17.25 2.06
#